data_AF-A0A640L2X2-F1
#
_entry.id   AF-A0A640L2X2-F1
#
_cell.length_a   1.000
_cell.length_b   1.000
_cell.length_c   1.000
_cell.angle_alpha   90.00
_cell.angle_beta   90.00
_cell.angle_gamma   90.00
#
_symmetry.space_group_name_H-M   'P 1'
#
loop_
_entity.id
_entity.type
_entity.pdbx_description
1 polymer ?
#
loop_
_entity_poly.entity_id
_entity_poly.type
_entity_poly.pdbx_seq_one_letter_code
_entity_poly.pdbx_strand_id
1 'polypeptide(L)' 'MELIPSLLSIWTGKRVPADYNTIISASNYKDFIDCINELSSENWEKGQKYFYGYKL' A
#
# COMPACT_ATOMS: atom_id res chain seq x y z
N MET A 1 24.44 -3.80 9.45
CA MET A 1 23.00 -3.71 9.77
C MET A 1 22.26 -4.22 8.54
N GLU A 2 21.43 -5.25 8.68
CA GLU A 2 20.67 -5.76 7.54
C GLU A 2 19.65 -4.71 7.08
N LEU A 3 19.55 -4.50 5.77
CA LEU A 3 18.62 -3.55 5.18
C LEU A 3 17.21 -4.16 5.21
N ILE A 4 16.30 -3.56 5.98
CA ILE A 4 14.87 -3.94 5.91
C ILE A 4 14.28 -3.26 4.66
N PRO A 5 13.79 -4.01 3.67
CA PRO A 5 13.23 -3.42 2.46
C PRO A 5 11.93 -2.67 2.78
N SER A 6 11.67 -1.58 2.05
CA SER A 6 10.39 -0.88 2.14
C SER A 6 9.26 -1.71 1.53
N LEU A 7 8.09 -1.69 2.17
CA LEU A 7 6.87 -2.28 1.62
C LEU A 7 6.19 -1.29 0.68
N LEU A 8 5.90 -1.72 -0.55
CA LEU A 8 5.19 -0.93 -1.55
C LEU A 8 3.85 -1.59 -1.90
N SER A 9 2.83 -0.78 -2.16
CA SER A 9 1.56 -1.25 -2.70
C SER A 9 1.77 -1.83 -4.09
N ILE A 10 1.33 -3.07 -4.33
CA ILE A 10 1.36 -3.68 -5.67
C ILE A 10 0.51 -2.88 -6.66
N TRP A 11 -0.54 -2.21 -6.18
CA TRP A 11 -1.48 -1.46 -7.02
C TRP A 11 -0.93 -0.12 -7.51
N THR A 12 -0.13 0.59 -6.70
CA THR A 12 0.29 1.98 -6.98
C THR A 12 1.80 2.21 -6.87
N GLY A 13 2.56 1.28 -6.29
CA GLY A 13 3.99 1.45 -6.03
C GLY A 13 4.30 2.44 -4.89
N LYS A 14 3.27 3.04 -4.27
CA LYS A 14 3.41 3.93 -3.11
C LYS A 14 3.81 3.12 -1.87
N ARG A 15 4.60 3.73 -0.98
CA ARG A 15 5.05 3.11 0.26
C ARG A 15 3.87 2.84 1.19
N VAL A 16 3.82 1.63 1.74
CA VAL A 16 2.87 1.23 2.80
C VAL A 16 3.38 1.81 4.13
N PRO A 17 2.51 2.26 5.05
CA PRO A 17 2.90 2.78 6.37
C PRO A 17 3.34 1.67 7.34
N ALA A 18 4.21 0.76 6.87
CA ALA A 18 4.76 -0.35 7.64
C ALA A 18 6.07 -0.84 7.03
N ASP A 19 6.88 -1.45 7.89
CA ASP A 19 7.99 -2.31 7.49
C ASP A 19 7.63 -3.79 7.72
N TYR A 20 8.51 -4.71 7.33
CA TYR A 20 8.32 -6.13 7.59
C TYR A 20 8.09 -6.42 9.08
N ASN A 21 7.16 -7.33 9.37
CA ASN A 21 6.75 -7.72 10.72
C ASN A 21 6.10 -6.62 11.57
N THR A 22 5.68 -5.49 10.97
CA THR A 22 4.90 -4.48 11.69
C THR A 22 3.60 -5.09 12.20
N ILE A 23 3.36 -4.99 13.52
CA ILE A 23 2.09 -5.37 14.14
C ILE A 23 1.13 -4.18 14.03
N ILE A 24 -0.05 -4.42 13.46
CA ILE A 24 -1.12 -3.41 13.44
C ILE A 24 -1.72 -3.31 14.83
N SER A 25 -1.82 -2.08 15.33
CA SER A 25 -2.31 -1.76 16.68
C SER A 25 -3.22 -0.53 16.63
N ALA A 26 -3.87 -0.23 17.75
CA ALA A 26 -4.70 0.96 17.89
C ALA A 26 -3.94 2.28 17.66
N SER A 27 -2.60 2.28 17.75
CA SER A 27 -1.80 3.50 17.54
C SER A 27 -1.40 3.74 16.08
N ASN A 28 -1.39 2.72 15.23
CA ASN A 28 -0.97 2.85 13.82
C ASN A 28 -2.04 2.47 12.80
N TYR A 29 -3.16 1.86 13.20
CA TYR A 29 -4.18 1.38 12.24
C TYR A 29 -4.72 2.50 11.35
N LYS A 30 -4.77 3.73 11.84
CA LYS A 30 -5.28 4.88 11.09
C LYS A 30 -4.45 5.16 9.84
N ASP A 31 -3.13 5.02 9.92
CA ASP A 31 -2.25 5.23 8.77
C ASP A 31 -2.54 4.20 7.66
N PHE A 32 -2.88 2.96 8.04
CA PHE A 32 -3.31 1.94 7.07
C PHE A 32 -4.67 2.24 6.46
N ILE A 33 -5.62 2.77 7.24
CA ILE A 33 -6.92 3.21 6.72
C ILE A 33 -6.72 4.35 5.72
N ASP A 34 -5.85 5.31 6.01
CA ASP A 34 -5.55 6.42 5.09
C ASP A 34 -4.89 5.89 3.80
N CYS A 35 -3.95 4.95 3.90
CA CYS A 35 -3.38 4.27 2.74
C CYS A 35 -4.44 3.55 1.88
N ILE A 36 -5.44 2.90 2.50
CA ILE A 36 -6.53 2.24 1.77
C ILE A 36 -7.47 3.27 1.12
N ASN A 37 -7.76 4.37 1.81
CA ASN A 37 -8.59 5.46 1.27
C ASN A 37 -7.93 6.12 0.05
N GLU A 38 -6.61 6.32 0.09
CA GLU A 38 -5.88 6.78 -1.09
C GLU A 38 -6.01 5.78 -2.24
N LEU A 39 -5.78 4.49 -1.98
CA LEU A 39 -5.93 3.46 -3.00
C LEU A 39 -7.34 3.40 -3.58
N SER A 40 -8.39 3.56 -2.77
CA SER A 40 -9.77 3.49 -3.24
C SER A 40 -10.19 4.72 -4.05
N SER A 41 -9.45 5.83 -3.95
CA SER A 41 -9.70 7.06 -4.70
C SER A 41 -9.14 7.05 -6.13
N GLU A 42 -8.34 6.06 -6.49
CA GLU A 42 -7.74 5.93 -7.82
C GLU A 42 -8.78 5.48 -8.87
N ASN A 43 -8.55 5.81 -10.14
CA ASN A 43 -9.48 5.55 -11.25
C ASN A 43 -9.38 4.10 -11.78
N TRP A 44 -9.71 3.11 -10.94
CA TRP A 44 -9.63 1.70 -11.31
C TRP A 44 -10.70 1.30 -12.34
N GLU A 45 -10.26 0.77 -13.46
CA GLU A 45 -11.17 0.14 -14.42
C GLU A 45 -11.51 -1.30 -14.04
N LYS A 46 -12.80 -1.61 -14.04
CA LYS A 46 -13.32 -2.93 -13.72
C LYS A 46 -12.74 -4.00 -14.65
N GLY A 47 -12.24 -5.08 -14.06
CA GLY A 47 -11.69 -6.23 -14.78
C GLY A 47 -10.23 -6.07 -15.22
N GLN A 48 -9.60 -4.93 -14.93
CA GLN A 48 -8.21 -4.69 -15.25
C GLN A 48 -7.27 -5.09 -14.11
N LYS A 49 -6.06 -5.51 -14.47
CA LYS A 49 -4.97 -5.73 -13.52
C LYS A 49 -4.09 -4.50 -13.49
N TYR A 50 -3.52 -4.21 -12.32
CA TYR A 50 -2.60 -3.10 -12.14
C TYR A 50 -1.33 -3.57 -11.48
N PHE A 51 -0.22 -2.97 -11.89
CA PHE A 51 1.09 -3.10 -11.27
C PHE A 51 1.73 -1.72 -11.17
N TYR A 52 1.91 -1.25 -9.94
CA TYR A 52 2.49 0.05 -9.62
C TYR A 52 1.85 1.25 -10.34
N GLY A 53 0.51 1.23 -10.43
CA GLY A 53 -0.30 2.28 -11.05
C GLY A 53 -0.52 2.08 -12.54
N TYR A 54 0.18 1.13 -13.16
CA TYR A 54 0.08 0.85 -14.58
C TYR A 54 -0.86 -0.33 -14.83
N LYS A 55 -1.77 -0.15 -15.79
CA LYS A 55 -2.63 -1.22 -16.28
C LYS A 55 -1.79 -2.26 -17.02
N LEU A 56 -2.01 -3.54 -16.72
CA LEU A 56 -1.37 -4.70 -17.36
C LEU A 56 -2.23 -5.29 -18.47
#